data_AF-A0A7W0H3N9-F1
#
_entry.id   AF-A0A7W0H3N9-F1
#
_cell.length_a   1.000
_cell.length_b   1.000
_cell.length_c   1.000
_cell.angle_alpha   90.00
_cell.angle_beta   90.00
_cell.angle_gamma   90.00
#
_symmetry.space_group_name_H-M   'P 1'
#
loop_
_entity.id
_entity.type
_entity.pdbx_description
1 polymer ?
#
loop_
_entity_poly.entity_id
_entity_poly.type
_entity_poly.pdbx_seq_one_letter_code
_entity_poly.pdbx_strand_id
1 'polypeptide(L)'
;MTSSSPLELLHPAGQVERVLVLGERCPPALLPRRATRAVENADLAVIAPSPAELGQSGWLERATLDVAGGLAEHGVAYALLPRRSRAEGRRQLRRAGLVLEPPLVHLPGAGVPRYLLPLQAKPWRYTLARQIGARPRIRRGLVATRALPFGSSLLVRALPTVGIVARPPGAEPLAAWVGRLGGETRAPAHAVVATSWRGPDGPTVLHCFAAGDERPWGVAKVAPESSREARVLEQLGDAARGAGARVPRLLADGRVADCPVLIETVLEGQPAADVLMRSPGSFAEVVGAIADWQGCWNRESAVPGTRLQEEVLAPATELEGKLPDGYRSWLAARCSALASSELVLVARHNDLTMWNVLLDGRGSIGVLDWAEAEDAGLPLTDFFYSVADAAAACDRYRDRLAAIQTCFSPGGAYADEVAGLQERLRAPLKLPVEALELCFHACWLRHACNEQRSANASDGPFLAIARWLARRALETA
;
A
#
# COMPACT_ATOMS: atom_id res chain seq x y z
N MET A 1 -12.11 1.82 -13.19
CA MET A 1 -11.63 3.19 -12.90
C MET A 1 -10.14 3.22 -13.12
N THR A 2 -9.59 4.25 -13.76
CA THR A 2 -8.14 4.34 -14.02
C THR A 2 -7.47 5.05 -12.84
N SER A 3 -6.41 4.47 -12.27
CA SER A 3 -5.63 5.15 -11.22
C SER A 3 -4.92 6.38 -11.81
N SER A 4 -4.80 7.43 -10.99
CA SER A 4 -4.20 8.71 -11.36
C SER A 4 -2.71 8.55 -11.62
N SER A 5 -2.17 9.32 -12.57
CA SER A 5 -0.73 9.35 -12.78
C SER A 5 -0.03 9.91 -11.52
N PRO A 6 1.18 9.42 -11.15
CA PRO A 6 1.90 9.99 -10.02
C PRO A 6 2.31 11.46 -10.23
N LEU A 7 2.40 11.96 -11.47
CA LEU A 7 2.62 13.40 -11.73
C LEU A 7 1.34 14.22 -11.62
N GLU A 8 0.19 13.62 -11.92
CA GLU A 8 -1.12 14.26 -11.80
C GLU A 8 -1.39 14.66 -10.35
N LEU A 9 -1.10 13.77 -9.41
CA LEU A 9 -1.29 14.04 -7.98
C LEU A 9 -0.31 15.06 -7.38
N LEU A 10 0.77 15.41 -8.10
CA LEU A 10 1.67 16.49 -7.74
C LEU A 10 1.18 17.86 -8.21
N HIS A 11 0.29 17.91 -9.21
CA HIS A 11 -0.31 19.16 -9.64
C HIS A 11 -1.08 19.81 -8.48
N PRO A 12 -1.07 21.14 -8.31
CA PRO A 12 -1.75 21.78 -7.19
C PRO A 12 -3.24 21.46 -7.13
N ALA A 13 -3.91 21.27 -8.27
CA ALA A 13 -5.32 20.86 -8.33
C ALA A 13 -5.55 19.37 -8.06
N GLY A 14 -4.50 18.54 -8.08
CA GLY A 14 -4.59 17.08 -7.99
C GLY A 14 -5.15 16.41 -9.25
N GLN A 15 -5.43 17.20 -10.28
CA GLN A 15 -5.91 16.77 -11.59
C GLN A 15 -5.15 17.51 -12.69
N VAL A 16 -5.01 16.87 -13.84
CA VAL A 16 -4.35 17.42 -15.04
C VAL A 16 -5.22 17.08 -16.25
N GLU A 17 -5.78 18.10 -16.89
CA GLU A 17 -6.68 17.95 -18.03
C GLU A 17 -5.94 18.19 -19.36
N ARG A 18 -4.91 19.02 -19.34
CA ARG A 18 -4.14 19.45 -20.51
C ARG A 18 -2.66 19.18 -20.31
N VAL A 19 -2.07 18.47 -21.27
CA VAL A 19 -0.66 18.09 -21.24
C VAL A 19 0.10 18.56 -22.47
N LEU A 20 1.23 19.22 -22.24
CA LEU A 20 2.23 19.54 -23.27
C LEU A 20 3.39 18.54 -23.12
N VAL A 21 3.71 17.78 -24.16
CA VAL A 21 4.83 16.83 -24.13
C VAL A 21 5.84 17.23 -25.20
N LEU A 22 7.06 17.55 -24.77
CA LEU A 22 8.18 17.91 -25.62
C LEU A 22 9.27 16.83 -25.52
N GLY A 23 9.45 16.10 -26.60
CA GLY A 23 10.45 15.04 -26.72
C GLY A 23 9.88 13.63 -26.79
N GLU A 24 10.67 12.71 -27.35
CA GLU A 24 10.21 11.35 -27.68
C GLU A 24 10.31 10.34 -26.54
N ARG A 25 10.96 10.69 -25.41
CA ARG A 25 11.25 9.74 -24.31
C ARG A 25 10.35 9.89 -23.09
N CYS A 26 9.19 10.53 -23.22
CA CYS A 26 8.26 10.64 -22.11
C CYS A 26 7.65 9.27 -21.77
N PRO A 27 7.85 8.71 -20.56
CA PRO A 27 7.23 7.46 -20.16
C PRO A 27 5.71 7.60 -20.10
N PRO A 28 4.92 6.74 -20.78
CA PRO A 28 3.46 6.84 -20.77
C PRO A 28 2.85 6.78 -19.36
N ALA A 29 3.45 6.01 -18.45
CA ALA A 29 2.98 5.86 -17.07
C ALA A 29 3.10 7.12 -16.20
N LEU A 30 3.79 8.16 -16.69
CA LEU A 30 3.85 9.47 -16.02
C LEU A 30 2.80 10.45 -16.55
N LEU A 31 2.15 10.13 -17.66
CA LEU A 31 1.13 10.99 -18.25
C LEU A 31 -0.25 10.61 -17.68
N PRO A 32 -1.08 11.60 -17.30
CA PRO A 32 -2.47 11.33 -16.96
C PRO A 32 -3.19 10.73 -18.18
N ARG A 33 -3.87 9.60 -17.99
CA ARG A 33 -4.52 8.87 -19.10
C ARG A 33 -5.63 9.66 -19.80
N ARG A 34 -6.25 10.60 -19.08
CA ARG A 34 -7.39 11.41 -19.57
C ARG A 34 -6.99 12.78 -20.09
N ALA A 35 -5.72 13.16 -19.93
CA ALA A 35 -5.27 14.47 -20.35
C ALA A 35 -5.27 14.57 -21.88
N THR A 36 -5.77 15.70 -22.38
CA THR A 36 -5.71 16.07 -23.79
C THR A 36 -4.39 16.76 -24.10
N ARG A 37 -3.88 16.60 -25.32
CA ARG A 37 -2.67 17.32 -25.75
C ARG A 37 -2.98 18.80 -25.89
N ALA A 38 -2.11 19.65 -25.37
CA ALA A 38 -2.21 21.10 -25.45
C ALA A 38 -0.88 21.72 -25.88
N VAL A 39 -0.96 22.85 -26.58
CA VAL A 39 0.20 23.69 -26.95
C VAL A 39 0.31 24.90 -26.02
N GLU A 40 -0.82 25.41 -25.55
CA GLU A 40 -0.94 26.52 -24.59
C GLU A 40 -1.77 26.09 -23.38
N ASN A 41 -1.75 26.86 -22.29
CA ASN A 41 -2.52 26.61 -21.07
C ASN A 41 -2.48 25.13 -20.60
N ALA A 42 -1.29 24.52 -20.60
CA ALA A 42 -1.08 23.16 -20.14
C ALA A 42 -0.97 23.12 -18.61
N ASP A 43 -1.70 22.21 -17.97
CA ASP A 43 -1.60 21.96 -16.52
C ASP A 43 -0.31 21.19 -16.19
N LEU A 44 0.15 20.35 -17.11
CA LEU A 44 1.42 19.62 -17.01
C LEU A 44 2.20 19.75 -18.32
N ALA A 45 3.45 20.21 -18.22
CA ALA A 45 4.38 20.20 -19.34
C ALA A 45 5.54 19.24 -19.06
N VAL A 46 5.77 18.24 -19.92
CA VAL A 46 6.84 17.25 -19.76
C VAL A 46 7.92 17.44 -20.81
N ILE A 47 9.16 17.67 -20.38
CA ILE A 47 10.34 17.73 -21.26
C ILE A 47 11.12 16.42 -21.14
N ALA A 48 11.06 15.57 -22.15
CA ALA A 48 11.72 14.26 -22.16
C ALA A 48 12.37 13.95 -23.51
N PRO A 49 13.43 14.69 -23.90
CA PRO A 49 14.03 14.57 -25.23
C PRO A 49 14.77 13.26 -25.42
N SER A 50 14.86 12.77 -26.67
CA SER A 50 15.81 11.77 -27.13
C SER A 50 17.25 12.33 -27.20
N PRO A 51 18.28 11.48 -27.29
CA PRO A 51 19.65 11.96 -27.52
C PRO A 51 19.80 12.76 -28.82
N ALA A 52 19.04 12.41 -29.86
CA ALA A 52 19.06 13.11 -31.14
C ALA A 52 18.49 14.53 -31.02
N GLU A 53 17.36 14.68 -30.32
CA GLU A 53 16.77 15.99 -30.01
C GLU A 53 17.73 16.88 -29.22
N LEU A 54 18.40 16.35 -28.20
CA LEU A 54 19.41 17.10 -27.44
C LEU A 54 20.66 17.48 -28.25
N GLY A 55 20.93 16.78 -29.35
CA GLY A 55 22.02 17.11 -30.27
C GLY A 55 21.70 18.29 -31.20
N GLN A 56 20.41 18.64 -31.36
CA GLN A 56 20.00 19.77 -32.18
C GLN A 56 20.27 21.09 -31.45
N SER A 57 20.96 22.01 -32.12
CA SER A 57 21.32 23.31 -31.54
C SER A 57 20.09 24.09 -31.08
N GLY A 58 20.12 24.56 -29.84
CA GLY A 58 19.05 25.33 -29.21
C GLY A 58 17.78 24.56 -28.88
N TRP A 59 17.72 23.23 -29.08
CA TRP A 59 16.48 22.46 -28.84
C TRP A 59 15.98 22.61 -27.40
N LEU A 60 16.87 22.45 -26.41
CA LEU A 60 16.48 22.51 -25.01
C LEU A 60 16.02 23.91 -24.60
N GLU A 61 16.64 24.96 -25.14
CA GLU A 61 16.24 26.34 -24.91
C GLU A 61 14.84 26.61 -25.48
N ARG A 62 14.59 26.25 -26.74
CA ARG A 62 13.25 26.34 -27.36
C ARG A 62 12.22 25.57 -26.56
N ALA A 63 12.50 24.31 -26.22
CA ALA A 63 11.58 23.50 -25.43
C ALA A 63 11.26 24.13 -24.06
N THR A 64 12.24 24.74 -23.38
CA THR A 64 11.95 25.45 -22.12
C THR A 64 11.14 26.72 -22.30
N LEU A 65 11.32 27.44 -23.41
CA LEU A 65 10.52 28.63 -23.74
C LEU A 65 9.08 28.24 -24.09
N ASP A 66 8.90 27.18 -24.89
CA ASP A 66 7.59 26.62 -25.23
C ASP A 66 6.85 26.18 -23.95
N VAL A 67 7.55 25.52 -23.02
CA VAL A 67 6.99 25.18 -21.71
C VAL A 67 6.60 26.44 -20.92
N ALA A 68 7.48 27.43 -20.81
CA ALA A 68 7.19 28.61 -20.01
C ALA A 68 6.03 29.45 -20.58
N GLY A 69 5.93 29.57 -21.91
CA GLY A 69 4.83 30.26 -22.57
C GLY A 69 3.53 29.46 -22.63
N GLY A 70 3.62 28.12 -22.59
CA GLY A 70 2.48 27.23 -22.72
C GLY A 70 1.90 26.72 -21.41
N LEU A 71 2.50 26.99 -20.24
CA LEU A 71 1.99 26.56 -18.93
C LEU A 71 0.79 27.40 -18.47
N ALA A 72 -0.20 26.75 -17.87
CA ALA A 72 -1.27 27.40 -17.12
C ALA A 72 -0.73 28.08 -15.84
N GLU A 73 -1.52 28.96 -15.23
CA GLU A 73 -1.15 29.74 -14.02
C GLU A 73 -0.64 28.86 -12.86
N HIS A 74 -1.24 27.68 -12.67
CA HIS A 74 -0.85 26.71 -11.66
C HIS A 74 -0.18 25.46 -12.24
N GLY A 75 0.21 25.54 -13.51
CA GLY A 75 0.79 24.42 -14.24
C GLY A 75 2.15 23.99 -13.68
N VAL A 76 2.51 22.73 -13.94
CA VAL A 76 3.77 22.13 -13.50
C VAL A 76 4.61 21.74 -14.71
N ALA A 77 5.87 22.18 -14.76
CA ALA A 77 6.87 21.67 -15.67
C ALA A 77 7.65 20.50 -15.03
N TYR A 78 7.80 19.42 -15.77
CA TYR A 78 8.50 18.21 -15.36
C TYR A 78 9.53 17.79 -16.42
N ALA A 79 10.83 18.00 -16.15
CA ALA A 79 11.89 17.69 -17.11
C ALA A 79 12.68 16.43 -16.74
N LEU A 80 12.63 15.43 -17.63
CA LEU A 80 13.37 14.16 -17.58
C LEU A 80 14.61 14.22 -18.47
N LEU A 81 15.67 14.83 -17.93
CA LEU A 81 16.90 15.07 -18.69
C LEU A 81 18.02 14.05 -18.34
N PRO A 82 18.85 13.65 -19.34
CA PRO A 82 20.08 12.92 -19.09
C PRO A 82 21.00 13.65 -18.12
N ARG A 83 21.81 12.92 -17.36
CA ARG A 83 22.71 13.45 -16.32
C ARG A 83 23.50 14.70 -16.76
N ARG A 84 24.05 14.65 -17.98
CA ARG A 84 24.89 15.73 -18.54
C ARG A 84 24.11 17.01 -18.86
N SER A 85 22.81 16.91 -19.13
CA SER A 85 21.96 18.03 -19.54
C SER A 85 21.13 18.64 -18.40
N ARG A 86 21.17 18.05 -17.19
CA ARG A 86 20.36 18.53 -16.05
C ARG A 86 20.73 19.94 -15.59
N ALA A 87 22.03 20.25 -15.53
CA ALA A 87 22.48 21.58 -15.13
C ALA A 87 22.04 22.65 -16.13
N GLU A 88 22.12 22.32 -17.42
CA GLU A 88 21.63 23.15 -18.52
C GLU A 88 20.12 23.38 -18.41
N GLY A 89 19.33 22.31 -18.35
CA GLY A 89 17.87 22.43 -18.28
C GLY A 89 17.38 23.22 -17.07
N ARG A 90 18.01 23.05 -15.90
CA ARG A 90 17.72 23.87 -14.71
C ARG A 90 17.99 25.35 -14.96
N ARG A 91 19.08 25.68 -15.66
CA ARG A 91 19.41 27.07 -15.99
C ARG A 91 18.41 27.64 -17.00
N GLN A 92 18.04 26.88 -18.01
CA GLN A 92 17.10 27.31 -19.04
C GLN A 92 15.69 27.52 -18.50
N LEU A 93 15.17 26.60 -17.66
CA LEU A 93 13.87 26.79 -17.00
C LEU A 93 13.84 28.06 -16.13
N ARG A 94 14.92 28.37 -15.41
CA ARG A 94 15.01 29.63 -14.62
C ARG A 94 15.08 30.87 -15.50
N ARG A 95 15.84 30.82 -16.61
CA ARG A 95 15.92 31.92 -17.58
C ARG A 95 14.57 32.19 -18.23
N ALA A 96 13.78 31.15 -18.43
CA ALA A 96 12.40 31.24 -18.89
C ALA A 96 11.42 31.70 -17.80
N GLY A 97 11.90 32.14 -16.62
CA GLY A 97 11.07 32.73 -15.56
C GLY A 97 10.42 31.73 -14.60
N LEU A 98 10.70 30.43 -14.72
CA LEU A 98 10.09 29.41 -13.85
C LEU A 98 10.84 29.27 -12.53
N VAL A 99 10.07 29.03 -11.46
CA VAL A 99 10.57 28.73 -10.12
C VAL A 99 10.87 27.24 -10.03
N LEU A 100 12.11 26.87 -9.69
CA LEU A 100 12.48 25.47 -9.54
C LEU A 100 12.06 24.93 -8.18
N GLU A 101 11.37 23.80 -8.21
CA GLU A 101 11.12 22.97 -7.04
C GLU A 101 12.29 22.02 -6.79
N PRO A 102 12.36 21.41 -5.60
CA PRO A 102 13.34 20.37 -5.35
C PRO A 102 13.15 19.18 -6.30
N PRO A 103 14.25 18.65 -6.87
CA PRO A 103 14.17 17.59 -7.86
C PRO A 103 13.62 16.29 -7.26
N LEU A 104 12.89 15.53 -8.06
CA LEU A 104 12.29 14.25 -7.68
C LEU A 104 13.11 13.09 -8.24
N VAL A 105 13.50 12.15 -7.38
CA VAL A 105 14.17 10.90 -7.80
C VAL A 105 13.11 9.87 -8.14
N HIS A 106 13.33 9.15 -9.23
CA HIS A 106 12.52 8.00 -9.65
C HIS A 106 13.15 6.72 -9.13
N LEU A 107 12.40 5.93 -8.36
CA LEU A 107 12.85 4.61 -7.88
C LEU A 107 11.77 3.53 -8.15
N PRO A 108 12.13 2.38 -8.75
CA PRO A 108 13.38 2.15 -9.48
C PRO A 108 13.52 3.12 -10.66
N GLY A 109 14.76 3.38 -11.09
CA GLY A 109 15.03 4.35 -12.16
C GLY A 109 14.75 3.85 -13.58
N ALA A 110 14.48 2.56 -13.75
CA ALA A 110 14.14 1.94 -15.03
C ALA A 110 12.66 1.55 -15.02
N GLY A 111 11.92 1.93 -16.07
CA GLY A 111 10.50 1.64 -16.22
C GLY A 111 9.59 2.64 -15.50
N VAL A 112 8.44 2.15 -15.04
CA VAL A 112 7.45 2.94 -14.28
C VAL A 112 7.99 3.19 -12.88
N PRO A 113 8.19 4.45 -12.45
CA PRO A 113 8.68 4.72 -11.12
C PRO A 113 7.64 4.27 -10.10
N ARG A 114 8.11 3.49 -9.12
CA ARG A 114 7.32 3.15 -7.93
C ARG A 114 7.29 4.30 -6.94
N TYR A 115 8.33 5.12 -6.92
CA TYR A 115 8.46 6.24 -5.99
C TYR A 115 8.93 7.50 -6.71
N LEU A 116 8.30 8.62 -6.40
CA LEU A 116 8.78 9.97 -6.71
C LEU A 116 9.22 10.64 -5.40
N LEU A 117 10.54 10.77 -5.23
CA LEU A 117 11.13 11.21 -3.97
C LEU A 117 11.75 12.60 -4.06
N PRO A 118 11.25 13.59 -3.30
CA PRO A 118 11.87 14.90 -3.24
C PRO A 118 13.26 14.82 -2.58
N LEU A 119 14.29 15.41 -3.21
CA LEU A 119 15.68 15.47 -2.71
C LEU A 119 15.90 16.43 -1.53
N GLN A 120 14.96 16.50 -0.61
CA GLN A 120 15.01 17.25 0.64
C GLN A 120 15.48 16.30 1.74
N ALA A 121 16.36 16.77 2.62
CA ALA A 121 17.04 15.89 3.58
C ALA A 121 16.07 15.05 4.42
N LYS A 122 14.96 15.68 4.85
CA LYS A 122 13.97 15.10 5.76
C LYS A 122 13.09 14.03 5.08
N PRO A 123 12.29 14.33 4.03
CA PRO A 123 11.56 13.31 3.27
C PRO A 123 12.45 12.18 2.76
N TRP A 124 13.64 12.51 2.23
CA TRP A 124 14.60 11.53 1.72
C TRP A 124 15.00 10.50 2.77
N ARG A 125 15.36 10.98 3.98
CA ARG A 125 15.76 10.10 5.09
C ARG A 125 14.60 9.22 5.54
N TYR A 126 13.40 9.79 5.69
CA TYR A 126 12.20 9.05 6.08
C TYR A 126 11.92 7.91 5.09
N THR A 127 11.80 8.22 3.80
CA THR A 127 11.44 7.23 2.78
C THR A 127 12.47 6.12 2.66
N LEU A 128 13.76 6.45 2.62
CA LEU A 128 14.80 5.42 2.54
C LEU A 128 14.84 4.54 3.78
N ALA A 129 14.50 5.08 4.95
CA ALA A 129 14.47 4.31 6.19
C ALA A 129 13.24 3.40 6.31
N ARG A 130 12.08 3.83 5.78
CA ARG A 130 10.78 3.23 6.09
C ARG A 130 10.06 2.58 4.91
N GLN A 131 10.18 3.14 3.71
CA GLN A 131 9.33 2.77 2.57
C GLN A 131 10.08 1.92 1.54
N ILE A 132 11.39 2.12 1.41
CA ILE A 132 12.20 1.42 0.40
C ILE A 132 13.04 0.35 1.07
N GLY A 133 12.76 -0.91 0.73
CA GLY A 133 13.56 -2.09 1.07
C GLY A 133 14.93 -2.12 0.38
N ALA A 134 15.72 -1.07 0.52
CA ALA A 134 17.10 -1.02 0.00
C ALA A 134 18.05 -1.78 0.93
N ARG A 135 19.07 -2.42 0.35
CA ARG A 135 20.15 -3.07 1.14
C ARG A 135 20.73 -2.07 2.15
N PRO A 136 20.98 -2.47 3.42
CA PRO A 136 21.38 -1.54 4.48
C PRO A 136 22.62 -0.68 4.17
N ARG A 137 23.58 -1.21 3.39
CA ARG A 137 24.78 -0.47 2.97
C ARG A 137 24.45 0.64 1.96
N ILE A 138 23.64 0.32 0.95
CA ILE A 138 23.19 1.29 -0.07
C ILE A 138 22.36 2.38 0.61
N ARG A 139 21.44 1.99 1.49
CA ARG A 139 20.63 2.92 2.28
C ARG A 139 21.49 3.89 3.09
N ARG A 140 22.47 3.36 3.84
CA ARG A 140 23.40 4.20 4.62
C ARG A 140 24.19 5.16 3.73
N GLY A 141 24.69 4.69 2.59
CA GLY A 141 25.38 5.53 1.61
C GLY A 141 24.50 6.66 1.07
N LEU A 142 23.26 6.35 0.66
CA LEU A 142 22.32 7.35 0.14
C LEU A 142 21.90 8.39 1.18
N VAL A 143 21.71 7.98 2.43
CA VAL A 143 21.42 8.90 3.55
C VAL A 143 22.64 9.75 3.89
N ALA A 144 23.83 9.16 3.99
CA ALA A 144 25.07 9.86 4.29
C ALA A 144 25.43 10.89 3.22
N THR A 145 25.35 10.52 1.94
CA THR A 145 25.60 11.45 0.82
C THR A 145 24.68 12.66 0.90
N ARG A 146 23.41 12.49 1.31
CA ARG A 146 22.46 13.62 1.41
C ARG A 146 22.76 14.55 2.58
N ALA A 147 23.41 14.08 3.65
CA ALA A 147 23.79 14.87 4.80
C ALA A 147 24.93 15.86 4.50
N LEU A 148 25.65 15.67 3.40
CA LEU A 148 26.68 16.61 2.95
C LEU A 148 26.05 17.93 2.43
N PRO A 149 26.69 19.09 2.61
CA PRO A 149 26.19 20.39 2.13
C PRO A 149 25.85 20.42 0.62
N PHE A 150 26.57 19.65 -0.20
CA PHE A 150 26.35 19.51 -1.64
C PHE A 150 25.70 18.18 -2.02
N GLY A 151 25.19 17.44 -1.04
CA GLY A 151 24.67 16.09 -1.20
C GLY A 151 23.54 15.98 -2.20
N SER A 152 22.60 16.93 -2.18
CA SER A 152 21.50 16.98 -3.16
C SER A 152 22.02 17.14 -4.58
N SER A 153 22.92 18.11 -4.81
CA SER A 153 23.54 18.34 -6.12
C SER A 153 24.33 17.14 -6.63
N LEU A 154 25.05 16.45 -5.75
CA LEU A 154 25.75 15.20 -6.08
C LEU A 154 24.76 14.09 -6.45
N LEU A 155 23.70 13.90 -5.68
CA LEU A 155 22.66 12.89 -5.97
C LEU A 155 21.94 13.19 -7.29
N VAL A 156 21.62 14.46 -7.59
CA VAL A 156 21.05 14.85 -8.89
C VAL A 156 21.97 14.49 -10.05
N ARG A 157 23.29 14.57 -9.87
CA ARG A 157 24.27 14.20 -10.91
C ARG A 157 24.48 12.69 -11.01
N ALA A 158 24.49 12.00 -9.87
CA ALA A 158 24.85 10.58 -9.77
C ALA A 158 23.68 9.64 -10.06
N LEU A 159 22.44 9.98 -9.70
CA LEU A 159 21.30 9.09 -9.85
C LEU A 159 20.88 8.95 -11.33
N PRO A 160 20.45 7.76 -11.76
CA PRO A 160 20.12 7.51 -13.17
C PRO A 160 18.93 8.35 -13.64
N THR A 161 17.87 8.44 -12.82
CA THR A 161 16.60 9.07 -13.23
C THR A 161 16.16 10.07 -12.17
N VAL A 162 16.19 11.35 -12.54
CA VAL A 162 15.84 12.49 -11.70
C VAL A 162 15.01 13.45 -12.54
N GLY A 163 13.80 13.76 -12.09
CA GLY A 163 12.99 14.81 -12.66
C GLY A 163 13.33 16.16 -12.05
N ILE A 164 13.48 17.16 -12.92
CA ILE A 164 13.55 18.56 -12.52
C ILE A 164 12.13 19.09 -12.56
N VAL A 165 11.66 19.62 -11.43
CA VAL A 165 10.31 20.19 -11.33
C VAL A 165 10.42 21.70 -11.30
N ALA A 166 9.54 22.37 -12.04
CA ALA A 166 9.43 23.83 -12.06
C ALA A 166 7.98 24.26 -12.19
N ARG A 167 7.67 25.49 -11.81
CA ARG A 167 6.31 26.06 -11.88
C ARG A 167 6.36 27.57 -12.12
N PRO A 168 5.28 28.19 -12.60
CA PRO A 168 5.19 29.64 -12.71
C PRO A 168 5.41 30.33 -11.35
N PRO A 169 5.98 31.55 -11.31
CA PRO A 169 6.00 32.37 -10.11
C PRO A 169 4.59 32.58 -9.56
N GLY A 170 4.41 32.48 -8.24
CA GLY A 170 3.11 32.69 -7.60
C GLY A 170 2.12 31.53 -7.70
N ALA A 171 2.44 30.46 -8.45
CA ALA A 171 1.61 29.26 -8.46
C ALA A 171 1.41 28.69 -7.04
N GLU A 172 0.48 27.77 -6.87
CA GLU A 172 0.36 27.03 -5.62
C GLU A 172 1.48 25.98 -5.45
N PRO A 173 1.78 25.54 -4.21
CA PRO A 173 2.69 24.42 -3.96
C PRO A 173 2.23 23.10 -4.61
N LEU A 174 3.16 22.19 -4.85
CA LEU A 174 2.85 20.85 -5.34
C LEU A 174 1.91 20.12 -4.36
N ALA A 175 0.92 19.41 -4.89
CA ALA A 175 -0.11 18.71 -4.13
C ALA A 175 -0.92 19.60 -3.14
N ALA A 176 -1.09 20.89 -3.44
CA ALA A 176 -1.86 21.82 -2.60
C ALA A 176 -3.30 21.36 -2.33
N TRP A 177 -3.90 20.58 -3.25
CA TRP A 177 -5.23 19.97 -3.09
C TRP A 177 -5.40 19.18 -1.79
N VAL A 178 -4.32 18.60 -1.24
CA VAL A 178 -4.34 17.89 0.04
C VAL A 178 -4.83 18.79 1.18
N GLY A 179 -4.44 20.06 1.18
CA GLY A 179 -4.87 21.03 2.20
C GLY A 179 -6.26 21.62 1.93
N ARG A 180 -6.89 21.29 0.79
CA ARG A 180 -8.26 21.70 0.46
C ARG A 180 -9.30 20.62 0.73
N LEU A 181 -8.87 19.37 0.90
CA LEU A 181 -9.71 18.36 1.54
C LEU A 181 -9.97 18.85 2.96
N GLY A 182 -11.24 18.95 3.38
CA GLY A 182 -11.63 19.52 4.67
C GLY A 182 -11.04 18.79 5.88
N GLY A 183 -11.53 19.05 7.09
CA GLY A 183 -11.04 18.37 8.29
C GLY A 183 -9.68 18.90 8.79
N GLU A 184 -8.86 18.03 9.39
CA GLU A 184 -7.60 18.39 10.06
C GLU A 184 -6.37 18.38 9.12
N THR A 185 -6.54 18.83 7.88
CA THR A 185 -5.48 18.80 6.86
C THR A 185 -4.61 20.06 6.86
N ARG A 186 -3.45 19.97 6.21
CA ARG A 186 -2.52 21.09 6.00
C ARG A 186 -1.99 21.01 4.58
N ALA A 187 -1.68 22.16 3.96
CA ALA A 187 -1.00 22.17 2.67
C ALA A 187 0.39 21.51 2.82
N PRO A 188 0.72 20.47 2.02
CA PRO A 188 2.03 19.85 2.08
C PRO A 188 3.07 20.81 1.52
N ALA A 189 4.18 20.99 2.25
CA ALA A 189 5.36 21.63 1.68
C ALA A 189 6.05 20.66 0.71
N HIS A 190 6.06 19.37 1.05
CA HIS A 190 6.63 18.30 0.24
C HIS A 190 5.75 17.06 0.28
N ALA A 191 5.71 16.31 -0.84
CA ALA A 191 5.05 15.02 -0.92
C ALA A 191 6.01 13.96 -1.48
N VAL A 192 6.00 12.79 -0.88
CA VAL A 192 6.59 11.57 -1.44
C VAL A 192 5.46 10.79 -2.08
N VAL A 193 5.53 10.52 -3.39
CA VAL A 193 4.53 9.71 -4.09
C VAL A 193 5.02 8.27 -4.17
N ALA A 194 4.16 7.32 -3.83
CA ALA A 194 4.39 5.88 -3.96
C ALA A 194 3.24 5.26 -4.77
N THR A 195 3.55 4.57 -5.86
CA THR A 195 2.58 3.84 -6.67
C THR A 195 2.58 2.35 -6.31
N SER A 196 1.44 1.70 -6.49
CA SER A 196 1.29 0.27 -6.21
C SER A 196 2.15 -0.60 -7.13
N TRP A 197 2.61 -1.73 -6.60
CA TRP A 197 3.25 -2.78 -7.40
C TRP A 197 2.27 -3.46 -8.37
N ARG A 198 0.96 -3.30 -8.16
CA ARG A 198 -0.10 -3.77 -9.06
C ARG A 198 -0.16 -2.96 -10.38
N GLY A 199 0.76 -2.02 -10.55
CA GLY A 199 0.90 -1.25 -11.78
C GLY A 199 0.00 -0.01 -11.81
N PRO A 200 -0.28 0.52 -13.01
CA PRO A 200 -0.92 1.82 -13.20
C PRO A 200 -2.40 1.86 -12.81
N ASP A 201 -2.99 0.75 -12.37
CA ASP A 201 -4.38 0.68 -11.90
C ASP A 201 -4.47 0.50 -10.37
N GLY A 202 -3.33 0.33 -9.69
CA GLY A 202 -3.29 0.23 -8.23
C GLY A 202 -3.33 1.59 -7.53
N PRO A 203 -3.49 1.58 -6.19
CA PRO A 203 -3.53 2.80 -5.39
C PRO A 203 -2.26 3.63 -5.55
N THR A 204 -2.41 4.95 -5.48
CA THR A 204 -1.28 5.88 -5.32
C THR A 204 -1.35 6.52 -3.94
N VAL A 205 -0.21 6.50 -3.24
CA VAL A 205 -0.07 6.97 -1.86
C VAL A 205 0.87 8.17 -1.81
N LEU A 206 0.46 9.24 -1.13
CA LEU A 206 1.28 10.41 -0.87
C LEU A 206 1.60 10.48 0.61
N HIS A 207 2.89 10.55 0.96
CA HIS A 207 3.29 10.93 2.32
C HIS A 207 3.52 12.44 2.36
N CYS A 208 2.71 13.14 3.14
CA CYS A 208 2.62 14.60 3.17
C CYS A 208 3.47 15.18 4.31
N PHE A 209 4.40 16.08 4.00
CA PHE A 209 5.30 16.73 4.96
C PHE A 209 4.99 18.22 5.04
N ALA A 210 4.94 18.78 6.26
CA ALA A 210 4.89 20.22 6.44
C ALA A 210 6.29 20.83 6.30
N ALA A 211 6.35 22.16 6.20
CA ALA A 211 7.62 22.87 6.10
C ALA A 211 8.47 22.63 7.35
N GLY A 212 9.64 22.04 7.16
CA GLY A 212 10.58 21.77 8.25
C GLY A 212 10.33 20.45 8.99
N ASP A 213 9.30 19.67 8.69
CA ASP A 213 9.03 18.41 9.39
C ASP A 213 9.96 17.27 8.97
N GLU A 214 10.38 16.44 9.94
CA GLU A 214 11.19 15.23 9.69
C GLU A 214 10.37 14.01 9.29
N ARG A 215 9.08 14.04 9.62
CA ARG A 215 8.13 12.95 9.45
C ARG A 215 6.92 13.49 8.68
N PRO A 216 6.24 12.65 7.90
CA PRO A 216 4.97 13.06 7.32
C PRO A 216 3.96 13.28 8.44
N TRP A 217 3.08 14.27 8.29
CA TRP A 217 1.96 14.50 9.20
C TRP A 217 0.75 13.64 8.81
N GLY A 218 0.64 13.27 7.53
CA GLY A 218 -0.46 12.47 7.00
C GLY A 218 -0.06 11.64 5.79
N VAL A 219 -0.89 10.65 5.49
CA VAL A 219 -0.82 9.79 4.31
C VAL A 219 -2.10 9.97 3.52
N ALA A 220 -2.01 10.47 2.29
CA ALA A 220 -3.14 10.50 1.37
C ALA A 220 -3.14 9.25 0.49
N LYS A 221 -4.23 8.48 0.47
CA LYS A 221 -4.41 7.33 -0.43
C LYS A 221 -5.45 7.70 -1.48
N VAL A 222 -5.07 7.59 -2.75
CA VAL A 222 -5.94 7.86 -3.90
C VAL A 222 -6.23 6.54 -4.59
N ALA A 223 -7.41 6.00 -4.37
CA ALA A 223 -7.85 4.71 -4.87
C ALA A 223 -9.39 4.58 -4.85
N PRO A 224 -9.98 3.71 -5.69
CA PRO A 224 -11.42 3.41 -5.60
C PRO A 224 -11.88 2.97 -4.20
N GLU A 225 -11.02 2.24 -3.48
CA GLU A 225 -11.31 1.66 -2.17
C GLU A 225 -11.20 2.69 -1.03
N SER A 226 -10.67 3.90 -1.29
CA SER A 226 -10.39 4.87 -0.23
C SER A 226 -11.65 5.36 0.52
N SER A 227 -12.80 5.50 -0.16
CA SER A 227 -14.07 5.82 0.53
C SER A 227 -14.58 4.67 1.40
N ARG A 228 -14.23 3.42 1.07
CA ARG A 228 -14.55 2.28 1.94
C ARG A 228 -13.66 2.30 3.17
N GLU A 229 -12.35 2.44 2.98
CA GLU A 229 -11.39 2.49 4.08
C GLU A 229 -11.70 3.63 5.06
N ALA A 230 -12.03 4.83 4.57
CA ALA A 230 -12.41 5.97 5.43
C ALA A 230 -13.60 5.63 6.35
N ARG A 231 -14.70 5.10 5.78
CA ARG A 231 -15.88 4.68 6.55
C ARG A 231 -15.56 3.60 7.57
N VAL A 232 -14.72 2.64 7.20
CA VAL A 232 -14.34 1.55 8.10
C VAL A 232 -13.45 2.04 9.24
N LEU A 233 -12.53 2.98 8.98
CA LEU A 233 -11.73 3.62 10.03
C LEU A 233 -12.60 4.41 11.02
N GLU A 234 -13.63 5.11 10.53
CA GLU A 234 -14.61 5.79 11.39
C GLU A 234 -15.41 4.80 12.24
N GLN A 235 -15.85 3.69 11.64
CA GLN A 235 -16.70 2.71 12.31
C GLN A 235 -15.94 1.83 13.32
N LEU A 236 -14.74 1.36 12.95
CA LEU A 236 -14.01 0.32 13.69
C LEU A 236 -12.73 0.82 14.37
N GLY A 237 -12.21 1.97 13.95
CA GLY A 237 -10.89 2.45 14.36
C GLY A 237 -10.78 2.77 15.85
N ASP A 238 -11.85 3.31 16.47
CA ASP A 238 -11.87 3.57 17.92
C ASP A 238 -11.86 2.27 18.74
N ALA A 239 -12.70 1.29 18.38
CA ALA A 239 -12.74 -0.01 19.06
C ALA A 239 -11.41 -0.77 18.91
N ALA A 240 -10.83 -0.79 17.71
CA ALA A 240 -9.54 -1.42 17.48
C ALA A 240 -8.39 -0.74 18.24
N ARG A 241 -8.47 0.59 18.46
CA ARG A 241 -7.55 1.33 19.34
C ARG A 241 -7.77 1.01 20.81
N GLY A 242 -9.03 0.93 21.25
CA GLY A 242 -9.40 0.53 22.60
C GLY A 242 -8.83 -0.84 22.97
N ALA A 243 -8.83 -1.77 22.01
CA ALA A 243 -8.25 -3.10 22.13
C ALA A 243 -6.71 -3.14 22.18
N GLY A 244 -6.01 -2.01 22.00
CA GLY A 244 -4.57 -1.88 22.22
C GLY A 244 -3.70 -1.76 20.96
N ALA A 245 -4.26 -1.84 19.76
CA ALA A 245 -3.50 -1.54 18.54
C ALA A 245 -3.43 -0.04 18.29
N ARG A 246 -2.37 0.39 17.60
CA ARG A 246 -2.36 1.72 16.97
C ARG A 246 -3.04 1.61 15.61
N VAL A 247 -4.02 2.46 15.37
CA VAL A 247 -4.79 2.51 14.12
C VAL A 247 -4.70 3.92 13.55
N PRO A 248 -4.57 4.10 12.23
CA PRO A 248 -4.61 5.43 11.63
C PRO A 248 -5.92 6.14 12.01
N ARG A 249 -5.84 7.42 12.36
CA ARG A 249 -7.02 8.27 12.47
C ARG A 249 -7.30 8.88 11.10
N LEU A 250 -8.55 8.86 10.67
CA LEU A 250 -8.99 9.63 9.51
C LEU A 250 -8.82 11.12 9.83
N LEU A 251 -8.10 11.83 8.96
CA LEU A 251 -7.90 13.28 9.03
C LEU A 251 -8.88 14.00 8.09
N ALA A 252 -9.12 13.41 6.93
CA ALA A 252 -10.06 13.87 5.92
C ALA A 252 -10.37 12.77 4.92
N ASP A 253 -11.49 12.87 4.23
CA ASP A 253 -11.78 12.13 3.01
C ASP A 253 -12.42 13.06 1.97
N GLY A 254 -12.50 12.59 0.73
CA GLY A 254 -13.12 13.34 -0.35
C GLY A 254 -12.79 12.78 -1.71
N ARG A 255 -12.66 13.67 -2.69
CA ARG A 255 -12.36 13.32 -4.08
C ARG A 255 -11.29 14.24 -4.63
N VAL A 256 -10.41 13.67 -5.45
CA VAL A 256 -9.46 14.39 -6.29
C VAL A 256 -9.69 13.92 -7.73
N ALA A 257 -10.07 14.86 -8.61
CA ALA A 257 -10.75 14.52 -9.86
C ALA A 257 -11.92 13.55 -9.60
N ASP A 258 -11.94 12.41 -10.30
CA ASP A 258 -12.93 11.35 -10.12
C ASP A 258 -12.51 10.24 -9.16
N CYS A 259 -11.35 10.38 -8.51
CA CYS A 259 -10.81 9.35 -7.63
C CYS A 259 -11.15 9.67 -6.17
N PRO A 260 -11.75 8.71 -5.43
CA PRO A 260 -11.84 8.82 -3.99
C PRO A 260 -10.46 8.98 -3.36
N VAL A 261 -10.40 9.74 -2.28
CA VAL A 261 -9.19 9.95 -1.49
C VAL A 261 -9.53 9.96 -0.02
N LEU A 262 -8.65 9.36 0.79
CA LEU A 262 -8.63 9.54 2.23
C LEU A 262 -7.26 10.06 2.64
N ILE A 263 -7.22 10.83 3.73
CA ILE A 263 -6.01 11.25 4.42
C ILE A 263 -6.08 10.68 5.84
N GLU A 264 -5.05 9.96 6.25
CA GLU A 264 -4.95 9.37 7.58
C GLU A 264 -3.65 9.76 8.29
N THR A 265 -3.62 9.64 9.62
CA THR A 265 -2.40 9.85 10.40
C THR A 265 -1.35 8.77 10.07
N VAL A 266 -0.08 9.17 10.11
CA VAL A 266 1.04 8.23 9.93
C VAL A 266 1.22 7.37 11.17
N LEU A 267 1.29 6.05 11.00
CA LEU A 267 1.75 5.14 12.06
C LEU A 267 3.27 4.93 12.01
N GLU A 268 3.87 4.84 13.20
CA GLU A 268 5.29 4.55 13.35
C GLU A 268 5.54 3.06 13.60
N GLY A 269 6.56 2.52 12.95
CA GLY A 269 6.99 1.14 13.18
C GLY A 269 7.72 0.56 11.99
N GLN A 270 8.21 -0.65 12.14
CA GLN A 270 8.74 -1.47 11.06
C GLN A 270 7.67 -2.51 10.69
N PRO A 271 7.45 -2.80 9.40
CA PRO A 271 6.59 -3.91 9.03
C PRO A 271 7.04 -5.20 9.72
N ALA A 272 6.11 -5.96 10.29
CA ALA A 272 6.38 -7.23 10.96
C ALA A 272 7.07 -8.21 10.01
N ALA A 273 6.73 -8.17 8.72
CA ALA A 273 7.37 -8.99 7.69
C ALA A 273 8.88 -8.75 7.65
N ASP A 274 9.28 -7.49 7.71
CA ASP A 274 10.66 -7.04 7.71
C ASP A 274 11.42 -7.51 8.96
N VAL A 275 10.75 -7.52 10.12
CA VAL A 275 11.31 -8.00 11.39
C VAL A 275 11.51 -9.52 11.32
N LEU A 276 10.48 -10.27 10.92
CA LEU A 276 10.50 -11.73 10.84
C LEU A 276 11.48 -12.26 9.79
N MET A 277 11.58 -11.62 8.62
CA MET A 277 12.58 -11.98 7.60
C MET A 277 14.03 -11.80 8.07
N ARG A 278 14.28 -10.89 9.02
CA ARG A 278 15.59 -10.63 9.62
C ARG A 278 15.84 -11.49 10.86
N SER A 279 14.79 -11.75 11.64
CA SER A 279 14.83 -12.44 12.92
C SER A 279 13.65 -13.41 13.03
N PRO A 280 13.73 -14.60 12.39
CA PRO A 280 12.66 -15.60 12.46
C PRO A 280 12.34 -16.06 13.89
N GLY A 281 13.32 -15.99 14.80
CA GLY A 281 13.13 -16.31 16.23
C GLY A 281 12.19 -15.35 16.96
N SER A 282 11.79 -14.24 16.35
CA SER A 282 10.80 -13.31 16.90
C SER A 282 9.36 -13.67 16.52
N PHE A 283 9.12 -14.81 15.84
CA PHE A 283 7.79 -15.30 15.48
C PHE A 283 6.83 -15.26 16.67
N ALA A 284 7.21 -15.94 17.77
CA ALA A 284 6.40 -16.10 18.97
C ALA A 284 5.90 -14.78 19.56
N GLU A 285 6.81 -13.83 19.73
CA GLU A 285 6.53 -12.49 20.25
C GLU A 285 5.54 -11.75 19.36
N VAL A 286 5.74 -11.80 18.04
CA VAL A 286 4.90 -11.10 17.07
C VAL A 286 3.49 -11.68 17.01
N VAL A 287 3.36 -13.01 16.89
CA VAL A 287 2.04 -13.65 16.83
C VAL A 287 1.31 -13.58 18.17
N GLY A 288 2.03 -13.62 19.29
CA GLY A 288 1.49 -13.41 20.62
C GLY A 288 0.87 -12.02 20.76
N ALA A 289 1.57 -10.97 20.33
CA ALA A 289 1.06 -9.60 20.36
C ALA A 289 -0.17 -9.39 19.46
N ILE A 290 -0.21 -10.02 18.29
CA ILE A 290 -1.38 -10.02 17.39
C ILE A 290 -2.56 -10.73 18.05
N ALA A 291 -2.34 -11.92 18.62
CA ALA A 291 -3.38 -12.69 19.29
C ALA A 291 -3.94 -11.96 20.52
N ASP A 292 -3.09 -11.26 21.30
CA ASP A 292 -3.55 -10.49 22.45
C ASP A 292 -4.47 -9.34 22.02
N TRP A 293 -4.06 -8.56 21.02
CA TRP A 293 -4.90 -7.50 20.46
C TRP A 293 -6.20 -8.04 19.86
N GLN A 294 -6.12 -9.06 19.01
CA GLN A 294 -7.32 -9.68 18.41
C GLN A 294 -8.25 -10.26 19.46
N GLY A 295 -7.71 -10.83 20.54
CA GLY A 295 -8.52 -11.34 21.64
C GLY A 295 -9.34 -10.24 22.31
N CYS A 296 -8.74 -9.08 22.57
CA CYS A 296 -9.46 -7.92 23.08
C CYS A 296 -10.50 -7.41 22.07
N TRP A 297 -10.08 -7.18 20.83
CA TRP A 297 -10.94 -6.60 19.80
C TRP A 297 -12.13 -7.49 19.44
N ASN A 298 -11.92 -8.81 19.34
CA ASN A 298 -12.99 -9.77 19.07
C ASN A 298 -14.02 -9.83 20.20
N ARG A 299 -13.60 -9.71 21.47
CA ARG A 299 -14.54 -9.67 22.60
C ARG A 299 -15.39 -8.42 22.60
N GLU A 300 -14.78 -7.27 22.29
CA GLU A 300 -15.46 -5.98 22.27
C GLU A 300 -16.43 -5.85 21.08
N SER A 301 -16.14 -6.50 19.95
CA SER A 301 -16.94 -6.47 18.73
C SER A 301 -17.87 -7.67 18.54
N ALA A 302 -17.92 -8.60 19.51
CA ALA A 302 -18.72 -9.81 19.40
C ALA A 302 -20.22 -9.48 19.31
N VAL A 303 -20.86 -9.97 18.25
CA VAL A 303 -22.31 -9.89 18.06
C VAL A 303 -22.89 -11.28 17.76
N PRO A 304 -24.10 -11.63 18.23
CA PRO A 304 -24.75 -12.88 17.86
C PRO A 304 -24.98 -12.94 16.35
N GLY A 305 -24.66 -14.08 15.73
CA GLY A 305 -24.90 -14.26 14.30
C GLY A 305 -24.15 -15.43 13.69
N THR A 306 -24.52 -15.78 12.46
CA THR A 306 -23.85 -16.81 11.67
C THR A 306 -23.73 -16.33 10.23
N ARG A 307 -22.58 -16.65 9.59
CA ARG A 307 -22.32 -16.38 8.18
C ARG A 307 -21.74 -17.59 7.46
N LEU A 308 -22.08 -18.80 7.93
CA LEU A 308 -21.52 -20.05 7.39
C LEU A 308 -21.88 -20.22 5.90
N GLN A 309 -23.08 -19.81 5.49
CA GLN A 309 -23.47 -19.86 4.08
C GLN A 309 -22.61 -18.92 3.23
N GLU A 310 -22.45 -17.66 3.64
CA GLU A 310 -21.75 -16.63 2.87
C GLU A 310 -20.23 -16.82 2.87
N GLU A 311 -19.66 -17.30 3.98
CA GLU A 311 -18.20 -17.34 4.16
C GLU A 311 -17.59 -18.72 3.98
N VAL A 312 -18.39 -19.80 4.01
CA VAL A 312 -17.91 -21.16 3.80
C VAL A 312 -18.48 -21.73 2.51
N LEU A 313 -19.81 -21.84 2.41
CA LEU A 313 -20.44 -22.60 1.32
C LEU A 313 -20.45 -21.86 -0.01
N ALA A 314 -20.67 -20.54 -0.02
CA ALA A 314 -20.61 -19.75 -1.24
C ALA A 314 -19.20 -19.72 -1.86
N PRO A 315 -18.11 -19.45 -1.11
CA PRO A 315 -16.74 -19.56 -1.62
C PRO A 315 -16.37 -20.96 -2.11
N ALA A 316 -16.79 -22.01 -1.41
CA ALA A 316 -16.58 -23.38 -1.86
C ALA A 316 -17.31 -23.69 -3.18
N THR A 317 -18.49 -23.08 -3.39
CA THR A 317 -19.26 -23.20 -4.64
C THR A 317 -18.58 -22.42 -5.77
N GLU A 318 -18.04 -21.23 -5.51
CA GLU A 318 -17.29 -20.46 -6.51
C GLU A 318 -16.02 -21.19 -6.99
N LEU A 319 -15.42 -21.98 -6.11
CA LEU A 319 -14.24 -22.80 -6.40
C LEU A 319 -14.59 -24.22 -6.87
N GLU A 320 -15.85 -24.49 -7.20
CA GLU A 320 -16.30 -25.79 -7.71
C GLU A 320 -15.50 -26.18 -8.98
N GLY A 321 -15.17 -27.47 -9.09
CA GLY A 321 -14.27 -28.00 -10.12
C GLY A 321 -12.78 -27.70 -9.93
N LYS A 322 -12.41 -26.81 -8.99
CA LYS A 322 -11.01 -26.57 -8.59
C LYS A 322 -10.65 -27.21 -7.26
N LEU A 323 -11.63 -27.69 -6.51
CA LEU A 323 -11.49 -28.39 -5.24
C LEU A 323 -11.81 -29.89 -5.42
N PRO A 324 -11.29 -30.79 -4.56
CA PRO A 324 -11.64 -32.21 -4.56
C PRO A 324 -13.15 -32.46 -4.49
N ASP A 325 -13.62 -33.49 -5.19
CA ASP A 325 -15.01 -33.92 -5.18
C ASP A 325 -15.46 -34.29 -3.75
N GLY A 326 -16.72 -33.97 -3.42
CA GLY A 326 -17.30 -34.25 -2.10
C GLY A 326 -16.93 -33.23 -1.01
N TYR A 327 -15.92 -32.38 -1.21
CA TYR A 327 -15.51 -31.39 -0.21
C TYR A 327 -16.60 -30.35 0.11
N ARG A 328 -17.34 -29.88 -0.89
CA ARG A 328 -18.49 -28.99 -0.67
C ARG A 328 -19.58 -29.66 0.19
N SER A 329 -19.90 -30.91 -0.09
CA SER A 329 -20.88 -31.69 0.68
C SER A 329 -20.41 -31.92 2.11
N TRP A 330 -19.12 -32.17 2.30
CA TRP A 330 -18.48 -32.27 3.61
C TRP A 330 -18.67 -30.97 4.40
N LEU A 331 -18.38 -29.80 3.81
CA LEU A 331 -18.59 -28.49 4.45
C LEU A 331 -20.07 -28.27 4.80
N ALA A 332 -20.99 -28.61 3.88
CA ALA A 332 -22.42 -28.44 4.09
C ALA A 332 -22.95 -29.26 5.28
N ALA A 333 -22.44 -30.49 5.47
CA ALA A 333 -22.80 -31.31 6.61
C ALA A 333 -22.37 -30.68 7.94
N ARG A 334 -21.14 -30.15 8.03
CA ARG A 334 -20.67 -29.42 9.24
C ARG A 334 -21.43 -28.13 9.48
N CYS A 335 -21.73 -27.36 8.43
CA CYS A 335 -22.55 -26.17 8.57
C CYS A 335 -23.95 -26.51 9.11
N SER A 336 -24.53 -27.61 8.64
CA SER A 336 -25.84 -28.09 9.09
C SER A 336 -25.83 -28.54 10.56
N ALA A 337 -24.74 -29.17 11.00
CA ALA A 337 -24.57 -29.57 12.41
C ALA A 337 -24.57 -28.37 13.38
N LEU A 338 -24.19 -27.18 12.90
CA LEU A 338 -24.17 -25.94 13.69
C LEU A 338 -25.41 -25.07 13.50
N ALA A 339 -26.43 -25.52 12.76
CA ALA A 339 -27.61 -24.70 12.44
C ALA A 339 -28.40 -24.24 13.68
N SER A 340 -28.30 -24.98 14.79
CA SER A 340 -28.95 -24.65 16.07
C SER A 340 -28.01 -24.01 17.09
N SER A 341 -26.73 -23.83 16.76
CA SER A 341 -25.75 -23.26 17.66
C SER A 341 -25.82 -21.74 17.66
N GLU A 342 -25.75 -21.13 18.85
CA GLU A 342 -25.56 -19.68 19.00
C GLU A 342 -24.10 -19.34 18.67
N LEU A 343 -23.85 -18.97 17.42
CA LEU A 343 -22.54 -18.49 16.98
C LEU A 343 -22.40 -16.98 17.19
N VAL A 344 -21.15 -16.54 17.24
CA VAL A 344 -20.79 -15.13 17.33
C VAL A 344 -20.03 -14.72 16.07
N LEU A 345 -20.30 -13.51 15.60
CA LEU A 345 -19.50 -12.79 14.61
C LEU A 345 -18.68 -11.74 15.35
N VAL A 346 -17.55 -11.36 14.77
CA VAL A 346 -16.64 -10.35 15.32
C VAL A 346 -16.21 -9.39 14.21
N ALA A 347 -15.74 -8.20 14.58
CA ALA A 347 -15.09 -7.31 13.62
C ALA A 347 -13.78 -7.93 13.11
N ARG A 348 -13.44 -7.67 11.85
CA ARG A 348 -12.27 -8.26 11.18
C ARG A 348 -11.57 -7.23 10.32
N HIS A 349 -10.25 -7.32 10.28
CA HIS A 349 -9.38 -6.60 9.37
C HIS A 349 -9.43 -7.17 7.95
N ASN A 350 -9.60 -8.49 7.79
CA ASN A 350 -9.66 -9.24 6.54
C ASN A 350 -8.40 -9.27 5.65
N ASP A 351 -7.46 -8.33 5.79
CA ASP A 351 -6.15 -8.34 5.12
C ASP A 351 -4.98 -8.16 6.09
N LEU A 352 -4.99 -8.90 7.21
CA LEU A 352 -3.99 -8.76 8.28
C LEU A 352 -2.66 -9.46 7.94
N THR A 353 -1.98 -8.98 6.90
CA THR A 353 -0.65 -9.44 6.49
C THR A 353 0.43 -8.86 7.39
N MET A 354 1.63 -9.47 7.38
CA MET A 354 2.77 -8.93 8.12
C MET A 354 3.34 -7.65 7.50
N TRP A 355 2.88 -7.26 6.31
CA TRP A 355 3.16 -5.94 5.73
C TRP A 355 2.24 -4.85 6.28
N ASN A 356 1.04 -5.21 6.71
CA ASN A 356 0.04 -4.33 7.29
C ASN A 356 0.17 -4.21 8.82
N VAL A 357 0.92 -5.12 9.45
CA VAL A 357 1.29 -5.02 10.88
C VAL A 357 2.62 -4.29 11.03
N LEU A 358 2.62 -3.22 11.83
CA LEU A 358 3.81 -2.45 12.22
C LEU A 358 4.21 -2.76 13.66
N LEU A 359 5.48 -3.02 13.90
CA LEU A 359 6.07 -3.18 15.23
C LEU A 359 6.86 -1.93 15.59
N ASP A 360 6.60 -1.34 16.75
CA ASP A 360 7.52 -0.35 17.32
C ASP A 360 8.58 -1.00 18.22
N GLY A 361 9.53 -0.17 18.69
CA GLY A 361 10.59 -0.64 19.57
C GLY A 361 10.13 -1.02 20.99
N ARG A 362 8.83 -0.97 21.29
CA ARG A 362 8.23 -1.35 22.57
C ARG A 362 7.36 -2.61 22.45
N GLY A 363 7.32 -3.24 21.27
CA GLY A 363 6.48 -4.41 21.00
C GLY A 363 5.00 -4.08 20.77
N SER A 364 4.63 -2.79 20.69
CA SER A 364 3.25 -2.41 20.38
C SER A 364 2.99 -2.54 18.88
N ILE A 365 1.84 -3.12 18.53
CA ILE A 365 1.43 -3.27 17.14
C ILE A 365 0.71 -2.02 16.63
N GLY A 366 0.94 -1.68 15.36
CA GLY A 366 0.10 -0.80 14.57
C GLY A 366 -0.47 -1.57 13.39
N VAL A 367 -1.68 -1.26 12.96
CA VAL A 367 -2.37 -1.98 11.89
C VAL A 367 -2.80 -1.00 10.80
N LEU A 368 -2.36 -1.25 9.57
CA LEU A 368 -2.59 -0.43 8.37
C LEU A 368 -3.55 -1.13 7.40
N ASP A 369 -4.05 -0.36 6.42
CA ASP A 369 -4.81 -0.87 5.27
C ASP A 369 -6.15 -1.51 5.67
N TRP A 370 -7.06 -0.66 6.16
CA TRP A 370 -8.37 -1.04 6.66
C TRP A 370 -9.42 -1.15 5.55
N ALA A 371 -9.00 -1.10 4.28
CA ALA A 371 -9.90 -1.11 3.14
C ALA A 371 -10.76 -2.37 3.06
N GLU A 372 -10.23 -3.51 3.51
CA GLU A 372 -10.94 -4.80 3.50
C GLU A 372 -11.70 -5.12 4.78
N ALA A 373 -11.53 -4.32 5.82
CA ALA A 373 -12.13 -4.58 7.12
C ALA A 373 -13.67 -4.53 7.08
N GLU A 374 -14.27 -5.23 8.04
CA GLU A 374 -15.71 -5.36 8.21
C GLU A 374 -16.07 -5.48 9.70
N ASP A 375 -17.31 -5.14 10.04
CA ASP A 375 -17.81 -5.08 11.41
C ASP A 375 -18.28 -6.42 11.97
N ALA A 376 -18.63 -7.37 11.10
CA ALA A 376 -19.10 -8.69 11.51
C ALA A 376 -18.75 -9.80 10.51
N GLY A 377 -17.92 -10.74 10.93
CA GLY A 377 -17.70 -12.00 10.23
C GLY A 377 -17.18 -13.12 11.12
N LEU A 378 -16.89 -14.27 10.53
CA LEU A 378 -16.47 -15.46 11.27
C LEU A 378 -15.17 -15.20 12.07
N PRO A 379 -15.12 -15.57 13.36
CA PRO A 379 -13.99 -15.27 14.23
C PRO A 379 -12.72 -16.02 13.82
N LEU A 380 -11.57 -15.53 14.31
CA LEU A 380 -10.24 -16.11 14.10
C LEU A 380 -9.73 -16.19 12.64
N THR A 381 -10.49 -15.78 11.61
CA THR A 381 -9.97 -15.80 10.23
C THR A 381 -8.73 -14.93 10.06
N ASP A 382 -8.69 -13.75 10.68
CA ASP A 382 -7.50 -12.90 10.65
C ASP A 382 -6.34 -13.48 11.46
N PHE A 383 -6.63 -14.20 12.55
CA PHE A 383 -5.61 -14.92 13.31
C PHE A 383 -4.96 -15.98 12.42
N PHE A 384 -5.76 -16.84 11.79
CA PHE A 384 -5.26 -17.90 10.91
C PHE A 384 -4.42 -17.36 9.76
N TYR A 385 -4.90 -16.29 9.13
CA TYR A 385 -4.16 -15.66 8.04
C TYR A 385 -2.86 -15.03 8.53
N SER A 386 -2.90 -14.26 9.61
CA SER A 386 -1.72 -13.55 10.13
C SER A 386 -0.62 -14.48 10.64
N VAL A 387 -0.94 -15.58 11.34
CA VAL A 387 0.09 -16.53 11.81
C VAL A 387 0.75 -17.29 10.66
N ALA A 388 -0.01 -17.63 9.62
CA ALA A 388 0.53 -18.24 8.41
C ALA A 388 1.37 -17.25 7.61
N ASP A 389 0.94 -15.98 7.48
CA ASP A 389 1.72 -14.93 6.81
C ASP A 389 3.00 -14.60 7.60
N ALA A 390 2.97 -14.67 8.94
CA ALA A 390 4.14 -14.58 9.81
C ALA A 390 5.15 -15.71 9.56
N ALA A 391 4.69 -16.96 9.51
CA ALA A 391 5.56 -18.08 9.20
C ALA A 391 6.12 -17.98 7.77
N ALA A 392 5.30 -17.52 6.81
CA ALA A 392 5.77 -17.25 5.46
C ALA A 392 6.84 -16.15 5.45
N ALA A 393 6.67 -15.07 6.21
CA ALA A 393 7.67 -14.02 6.35
C ALA A 393 9.00 -14.53 6.94
N CYS A 394 8.96 -15.45 7.92
CA CYS A 394 10.16 -16.09 8.46
C CYS A 394 11.03 -16.77 7.38
N ASP A 395 10.41 -17.37 6.36
CA ASP A 395 11.10 -17.94 5.19
C ASP A 395 11.00 -17.06 3.92
N ARG A 396 10.81 -15.74 4.11
CA ARG A 396 10.82 -14.73 3.02
C ARG A 396 9.83 -15.05 1.89
N TYR A 397 8.69 -15.60 2.25
CA TYR A 397 7.57 -15.94 1.38
C TYR A 397 7.92 -16.94 0.26
N ARG A 398 8.89 -17.84 0.48
CA ARG A 398 9.28 -18.85 -0.53
C ARG A 398 8.17 -19.86 -0.81
N ASP A 399 7.53 -20.37 0.23
CA ASP A 399 6.45 -21.36 0.12
C ASP A 399 5.36 -21.09 1.18
N ARG A 400 4.21 -20.59 0.72
CA ARG A 400 3.06 -20.28 1.59
C ARG A 400 2.35 -21.54 2.10
N LEU A 401 2.37 -22.64 1.35
CA LEU A 401 1.75 -23.88 1.78
C LEU A 401 2.58 -24.51 2.91
N ALA A 402 3.91 -24.53 2.77
CA ALA A 402 4.81 -25.00 3.82
C ALA A 402 4.67 -24.17 5.10
N ALA A 403 4.48 -22.85 4.99
CA ALA A 403 4.23 -21.97 6.14
C ALA A 403 2.97 -22.38 6.93
N ILE A 404 1.88 -22.70 6.24
CA ILE A 404 0.66 -23.20 6.88
C ILE A 404 0.88 -24.56 7.53
N GLN A 405 1.59 -25.47 6.84
CA GLN A 405 1.91 -26.77 7.41
C GLN A 405 2.75 -26.64 8.69
N THR A 406 3.68 -25.68 8.72
CA THR A 406 4.52 -25.38 9.89
C THR A 406 3.70 -24.90 11.10
N CYS A 407 2.60 -24.18 10.85
CA CYS A 407 1.73 -23.65 11.91
C CYS A 407 0.60 -24.60 12.32
N PHE A 408 0.08 -25.43 11.42
CA PHE A 408 -1.20 -26.13 11.64
C PHE A 408 -1.14 -27.65 11.42
N SER A 409 -0.01 -28.21 10.99
CA SER A 409 0.15 -29.68 10.94
C SER A 409 0.74 -30.21 12.24
N PRO A 410 0.35 -31.42 12.68
CA PRO A 410 1.01 -32.10 13.79
C PRO A 410 2.52 -32.17 13.58
N GLY A 411 3.30 -31.78 14.59
CA GLY A 411 4.77 -31.73 14.52
C GLY A 411 5.34 -30.54 13.75
N GLY A 412 4.50 -29.61 13.27
CA GLY A 412 4.96 -28.34 12.69
C GLY A 412 5.72 -27.50 13.71
N ALA A 413 6.75 -26.78 13.27
CA ALA A 413 7.67 -26.06 14.17
C ALA A 413 6.99 -25.01 15.05
N TYR A 414 5.82 -24.51 14.66
CA TYR A 414 5.03 -23.53 15.40
C TYR A 414 3.68 -24.08 15.88
N ALA A 415 3.40 -25.38 15.69
CA ALA A 415 2.08 -25.94 15.88
C ALA A 415 1.58 -25.84 17.33
N ASP A 416 2.40 -26.20 18.31
CA ASP A 416 2.01 -26.17 19.72
C ASP A 416 1.75 -24.74 20.22
N GLU A 417 2.59 -23.80 19.78
CA GLU A 417 2.44 -22.38 20.10
C GLU A 417 1.15 -21.81 19.49
N VAL A 418 0.93 -22.04 18.19
CA VAL A 418 -0.27 -21.58 17.48
C VAL A 418 -1.53 -22.20 18.08
N ALA A 419 -1.51 -23.48 18.46
CA ALA A 419 -2.63 -24.14 19.13
C ALA A 419 -2.97 -23.49 20.48
N GLY A 420 -1.95 -23.13 21.29
CA GLY A 420 -2.14 -22.42 22.55
C GLY A 420 -2.79 -21.05 22.36
N LEU A 421 -2.34 -20.29 21.36
CA LEU A 421 -2.92 -18.97 21.02
C LEU A 421 -4.35 -19.10 20.48
N GLN A 422 -4.59 -20.09 19.62
CA GLN A 422 -5.91 -20.40 19.07
C GLN A 422 -6.92 -20.69 20.19
N GLU A 423 -6.55 -21.52 21.17
CA GLU A 423 -7.41 -21.84 22.31
C GLU A 423 -7.70 -20.61 23.16
N ARG A 424 -6.68 -19.77 23.39
CA ARG A 424 -6.83 -18.50 24.13
C ARG A 424 -7.78 -17.53 23.45
N LEU A 425 -7.82 -17.51 22.12
CA LEU A 425 -8.76 -16.69 21.34
C LEU A 425 -10.17 -17.30 21.29
N ARG A 426 -10.26 -18.63 21.19
CA ARG A 426 -11.51 -19.38 21.08
C ARG A 426 -12.32 -19.38 22.37
N ALA A 427 -11.66 -19.62 23.51
CA ALA A 427 -12.32 -19.86 24.79
C ALA A 427 -13.23 -18.69 25.25
N PRO A 428 -12.81 -17.41 25.18
CA PRO A 428 -13.67 -16.30 25.58
C PRO A 428 -14.91 -16.11 24.70
N LEU A 429 -14.84 -16.54 23.44
CA LEU A 429 -15.97 -16.50 22.49
C LEU A 429 -16.90 -17.70 22.63
N LYS A 430 -16.57 -18.68 23.48
CA LYS A 430 -17.30 -19.95 23.64
C LYS A 430 -17.54 -20.67 22.30
N LEU A 431 -16.61 -20.50 21.36
CA LEU A 431 -16.77 -21.01 19.99
C LEU A 431 -16.64 -22.56 19.99
N PRO A 432 -17.65 -23.30 19.49
CA PRO A 432 -17.56 -24.75 19.33
C PRO A 432 -16.37 -25.18 18.46
N VAL A 433 -15.85 -26.39 18.69
CA VAL A 433 -14.68 -26.91 17.95
C VAL A 433 -14.99 -27.04 16.45
N GLU A 434 -16.21 -27.44 16.12
CA GLU A 434 -16.70 -27.55 14.75
C GLU A 434 -16.79 -26.18 14.07
N ALA A 435 -17.19 -25.15 14.82
CA ALA A 435 -17.24 -23.78 14.31
C ALA A 435 -15.83 -23.22 14.06
N LEU A 436 -14.88 -23.54 14.95
CA LEU A 436 -13.47 -23.20 14.77
C LEU A 436 -12.88 -23.82 13.50
N GLU A 437 -13.17 -25.10 13.24
CA GLU A 437 -12.77 -25.79 12.02
C GLU A 437 -13.32 -25.05 10.79
N LEU A 438 -14.62 -24.72 10.78
CA LEU A 438 -15.22 -23.97 9.67
C LEU A 438 -14.64 -22.57 9.50
N CYS A 439 -14.28 -21.87 10.57
CA CYS A 439 -13.59 -20.58 10.48
C CYS A 439 -12.22 -20.72 9.81
N PHE A 440 -11.50 -21.80 10.09
CA PHE A 440 -10.23 -22.12 9.44
C PHE A 440 -10.42 -22.34 7.94
N HIS A 441 -11.42 -23.13 7.54
CA HIS A 441 -11.74 -23.32 6.12
C HIS A 441 -12.20 -22.02 5.42
N ALA A 442 -13.05 -21.21 6.08
CA ALA A 442 -13.54 -19.94 5.55
C ALA A 442 -12.39 -18.98 5.18
N CYS A 443 -11.39 -18.87 6.05
CA CYS A 443 -10.19 -18.06 5.82
C CYS A 443 -9.55 -18.39 4.47
N TRP A 444 -9.23 -19.66 4.23
CA TRP A 444 -8.48 -20.08 3.04
C TRP A 444 -9.33 -20.10 1.77
N LEU A 445 -10.62 -20.44 1.88
CA LEU A 445 -11.54 -20.37 0.74
C LEU A 445 -11.69 -18.93 0.24
N ARG A 446 -11.81 -17.95 1.15
CA ARG A 446 -11.88 -16.54 0.80
C ARG A 446 -10.63 -16.06 0.06
N HIS A 447 -9.44 -16.36 0.58
CA HIS A 447 -8.18 -15.97 -0.08
C HIS A 447 -8.02 -16.66 -1.44
N ALA A 448 -8.43 -17.93 -1.57
CA ALA A 448 -8.44 -18.62 -2.85
C ALA A 448 -9.42 -17.97 -3.86
N CYS A 449 -10.62 -17.56 -3.44
CA CYS A 449 -11.55 -16.83 -4.32
C CYS A 449 -10.96 -15.49 -4.78
N ASN A 450 -10.38 -14.71 -3.86
CA ASN A 450 -9.75 -13.42 -4.18
C ASN A 450 -8.58 -13.57 -5.17
N GLU A 451 -7.78 -14.63 -5.00
CA GLU A 451 -6.72 -14.99 -5.93
C GLU A 451 -7.27 -15.34 -7.32
N GLN A 452 -8.35 -16.13 -7.41
CA GLN A 452 -8.96 -16.53 -8.67
C GLN A 452 -9.65 -15.39 -9.42
N ARG A 453 -10.21 -14.41 -8.70
CA ARG A 453 -10.80 -13.20 -9.30
C ARG A 453 -9.75 -12.24 -9.86
N SER A 454 -8.51 -12.33 -9.39
CA SER A 454 -7.42 -11.51 -9.90
C SER A 454 -6.99 -12.01 -11.30
N ALA A 455 -6.87 -11.11 -12.27
CA ALA A 455 -6.72 -11.40 -13.72
C ALA A 455 -5.52 -12.31 -14.14
N ASN A 456 -4.68 -12.75 -13.21
CA ASN A 456 -3.58 -13.69 -13.41
C ASN A 456 -3.94 -15.09 -12.87
N ALA A 457 -5.05 -15.66 -13.34
CA ALA A 457 -5.71 -16.87 -12.83
C ALA A 457 -4.93 -18.20 -13.07
N SER A 458 -3.62 -18.23 -12.80
CA SER A 458 -2.90 -19.49 -12.58
C SER A 458 -3.27 -20.09 -11.22
N ASP A 459 -3.01 -21.38 -11.04
CA ASP A 459 -3.05 -22.05 -9.74
C ASP A 459 -2.08 -21.35 -8.77
N GLY A 460 -2.59 -20.40 -7.99
CA GLY A 460 -1.81 -19.65 -7.03
C GLY A 460 -1.70 -20.36 -5.68
N PRO A 461 -0.86 -19.83 -4.77
CA PRO A 461 -0.62 -20.44 -3.48
C PRO A 461 -1.89 -20.64 -2.65
N PHE A 462 -2.87 -19.72 -2.69
CA PHE A 462 -4.06 -19.85 -1.85
C PHE A 462 -5.00 -20.95 -2.32
N LEU A 463 -5.13 -21.15 -3.63
CA LEU A 463 -5.86 -22.31 -4.16
C LEU A 463 -5.16 -23.64 -3.80
N ALA A 464 -3.82 -23.68 -3.83
CA ALA A 464 -3.07 -24.88 -3.40
C ALA A 464 -3.32 -25.22 -1.93
N ILE A 465 -3.41 -24.20 -1.07
CA ILE A 465 -3.76 -24.34 0.34
C ILE A 465 -5.19 -24.88 0.52
N ALA A 466 -6.17 -24.29 -0.17
CA ALA A 466 -7.56 -24.75 -0.12
C ALA A 466 -7.70 -26.22 -0.57
N ARG A 467 -6.98 -26.62 -1.63
CA ARG A 467 -6.93 -28.02 -2.09
C ARG A 467 -6.28 -28.96 -1.08
N TRP A 468 -5.22 -28.52 -0.40
CA TRP A 468 -4.57 -29.30 0.65
C TRP A 468 -5.51 -29.52 1.85
N LEU A 469 -6.21 -28.48 2.30
CA LEU A 469 -7.21 -28.58 3.36
C LEU A 469 -8.36 -29.51 2.98
N ALA A 470 -8.87 -29.37 1.75
CA ALA A 470 -9.97 -30.20 1.26
C ALA A 470 -9.62 -31.68 1.25
N ARG A 471 -8.40 -32.06 0.82
CA ARG A 471 -7.94 -33.46 0.86
C ARG A 471 -7.88 -33.99 2.29
N ARG A 472 -7.28 -33.24 3.21
CA ARG A 472 -7.19 -33.64 4.63
C ARG A 472 -8.57 -33.81 5.28
N ALA A 473 -9.50 -32.90 4.97
CA ALA A 473 -10.86 -32.96 5.46
C ALA A 473 -11.58 -34.24 5.01
N LEU A 474 -11.37 -34.66 3.76
CA LEU A 474 -11.96 -35.89 3.20
C LEU A 474 -11.26 -37.16 3.69
N GLU A 475 -9.96 -37.12 4.00
CA GLU A 475 -9.21 -38.27 4.55
C GLU A 475 -9.58 -38.58 6.01
N THR A 476 -10.13 -37.60 6.73
CA THR A 476 -10.49 -37.72 8.16
C THR A 476 -12.00 -37.86 8.40
N ALA A 477 -12.81 -37.77 7.33
CA ALA A 477 -14.26 -37.98 7.35
C ALA A 477 -14.62 -39.46 7.23
#